data_AF-A0A4S8PKU2-F1
#
_entry.id   AF-A0A4S8PKU2-F1
#
_cell.length_a   1.000
_cell.length_b   1.000
_cell.length_c   1.000
_cell.angle_alpha   90.00
_cell.angle_beta   90.00
_cell.angle_gamma   90.00
#
_symmetry.space_group_name_H-M   'P 1'
#
loop_
_entity.id
_entity.type
_entity.pdbx_description
1 polymer ?
#
loop_
_entity_poly.entity_id
_entity_poly.type
_entity_poly.pdbx_seq_one_letter_code
_entity_poly.pdbx_strand_id
1 'polypeptide(L)'
;MLRSRGWTEAAIRDHLPEPEALKPNPRFAVSGAPMPVWRPATVAAAEAAPEWKDWLERSLHRRKTTLKALGTSDDQEFQHRLFLADKEIRACTEPPTLPEPQEEAQPQT
;
A
#
# COMPACT_ATOMS: atom_id res chain seq x y z
N MET A 1 6.08 -3.99 -0.36
CA MET A 1 6.73 -2.93 -1.16
C MET A 1 5.78 -2.51 -2.27
N LEU A 2 5.73 -1.22 -2.64
CA LEU A 2 4.75 -0.70 -3.62
C LEU A 2 4.62 -1.55 -4.90
N ARG A 3 5.74 -2.07 -5.43
CA ARG A 3 5.77 -2.94 -6.63
C ARG A 3 4.86 -4.16 -6.57
N SER A 4 4.77 -4.85 -5.42
CA SER A 4 3.90 -6.03 -5.26
C SER A 4 2.41 -5.68 -5.27
N ARG A 5 2.08 -4.42 -4.99
CA ARG A 5 0.72 -3.86 -5.08
C ARG A 5 0.41 -3.27 -6.47
N GLY A 6 1.28 -3.53 -7.46
CA GLY A 6 1.07 -3.13 -8.84
C GLY A 6 1.63 -1.76 -9.23
N TRP A 7 2.17 -1.00 -8.26
CA TRP A 7 2.81 0.28 -8.51
C TRP A 7 4.03 0.14 -9.41
N THR A 8 4.11 0.99 -10.43
CA THR A 8 5.26 1.14 -11.32
C THR A 8 5.81 2.56 -11.18
N GLU A 9 7.00 2.85 -11.71
CA GLU A 9 7.53 4.23 -11.68
C GLU A 9 6.56 5.24 -12.30
N ALA A 10 5.91 4.87 -13.42
CA ALA A 10 4.89 5.72 -14.04
C ALA A 10 3.70 5.93 -13.09
N ALA A 11 3.23 4.88 -12.45
CA ALA A 11 2.13 4.99 -11.50
C ALA A 11 2.48 5.83 -10.27
N ILE A 12 3.69 5.66 -9.74
CA ILE A 12 4.20 6.46 -8.62
C ILE A 12 4.22 7.95 -9.01
N ARG A 13 4.76 8.27 -10.18
CA ARG A 13 4.82 9.65 -10.69
C ARG A 13 3.42 10.25 -10.94
N ASP A 14 2.51 9.45 -11.48
CA ASP A 14 1.22 9.95 -11.97
C ASP A 14 0.13 9.98 -10.87
N HIS A 15 0.23 9.15 -9.84
CA HIS A 15 -0.83 8.98 -8.83
C HIS A 15 -0.39 9.18 -7.37
N LEU A 16 0.91 9.22 -7.05
CA LEU A 16 1.35 9.62 -5.71
C LEU A 16 1.76 11.09 -5.68
N PRO A 17 1.51 11.80 -4.58
CA PRO A 17 2.09 13.11 -4.36
C PRO A 17 3.60 13.01 -4.13
N GLU A 18 4.25 14.15 -3.93
CA GLU A 18 5.67 14.19 -3.56
C GLU A 18 5.97 13.28 -2.34
N PRO A 19 7.15 12.64 -2.31
CA PRO A 19 7.52 11.78 -1.21
C PRO A 19 7.68 12.58 0.09
N GLU A 20 7.14 12.07 1.19
CA GLU A 20 7.28 12.75 2.48
C GLU A 20 8.68 12.59 3.09
N ALA A 21 9.45 11.61 2.64
CA ALA A 21 10.83 11.44 3.04
C ALA A 21 11.69 10.81 1.95
N LEU A 22 12.99 11.07 2.02
CA LEU A 22 14.02 10.35 1.28
C LEU A 22 14.86 9.56 2.28
N LYS A 23 15.07 8.27 1.99
CA LYS A 23 15.95 7.39 2.78
C LYS A 23 17.14 6.93 1.96
N PRO A 24 18.27 6.56 2.58
CA PRO A 24 19.38 5.93 1.87
C PRO A 24 18.89 4.70 1.09
N ASN A 25 19.42 4.50 -0.12
CA ASN A 25 19.06 3.34 -0.92
C ASN A 25 19.59 2.07 -0.22
N PRO A 26 18.72 1.11 0.15
CA PRO A 26 19.15 -0.07 0.91
C PRO A 26 20.13 -0.95 0.13
N ARG A 27 20.12 -0.89 -1.21
CA ARG A 27 21.04 -1.65 -2.07
C ARG A 27 22.35 -0.92 -2.37
N PHE A 28 22.34 0.41 -2.31
CA PHE A 28 23.49 1.26 -2.60
C PHE A 28 23.53 2.44 -1.62
N ALA A 29 23.77 2.15 -0.34
CA ALA A 29 23.59 3.13 0.74
C ALA A 29 24.52 4.36 0.64
N VAL A 30 25.69 4.22 0.00
CA VAL A 30 26.73 5.26 -0.06
C VAL A 30 26.70 6.05 -1.37
N SER A 31 26.34 5.41 -2.49
CA SER A 31 26.47 5.98 -3.85
C SER A 31 25.17 5.99 -4.65
N GLY A 32 24.11 5.37 -4.14
CA GLY A 32 22.81 5.31 -4.81
C GLY A 32 22.00 6.58 -4.60
N ALA A 33 21.17 6.91 -5.58
CA ALA A 33 20.14 7.94 -5.41
C ALA A 33 19.24 7.57 -4.21
N PRO A 34 18.88 8.54 -3.33
CA PRO A 34 17.98 8.30 -2.21
C PRO A 34 16.67 7.67 -2.65
N MET A 35 16.17 6.74 -1.85
CA MET A 35 14.90 6.07 -2.08
C MET A 35 13.76 6.93 -1.53
N PRO A 36 12.78 7.32 -2.36
CA PRO A 36 11.60 8.03 -1.89
C PRO A 36 10.73 7.13 -1.01
N VAL A 37 10.14 7.71 0.02
CA VAL A 37 9.31 7.02 1.01
C VAL A 37 8.01 7.78 1.21
N TRP A 38 6.91 7.03 1.15
CA TRP A 38 5.58 7.52 1.47
C TRP A 38 5.02 6.85 2.72
N ARG A 39 4.17 7.56 3.45
CA ARG A 39 3.40 7.06 4.58
C ARG A 39 2.32 6.10 4.07
N PRO A 40 1.97 5.06 4.86
CA PRO A 40 0.90 4.13 4.50
C PRO A 40 -0.43 4.82 4.16
N ALA A 41 -0.79 5.86 4.90
CA ALA A 41 -2.02 6.63 4.69
C ALA A 41 -2.08 7.32 3.31
N THR A 42 -0.96 7.84 2.83
CA THR A 42 -0.86 8.50 1.51
C THR A 42 -1.08 7.49 0.39
N VAL A 43 -0.45 6.33 0.51
CA VAL A 43 -0.65 5.22 -0.44
C VAL A 43 -2.09 4.73 -0.39
N ALA A 44 -2.67 4.55 0.80
CA ALA A 44 -4.06 4.14 0.97
C ALA A 44 -5.05 5.10 0.32
N ALA A 45 -4.84 6.41 0.48
CA ALA A 45 -5.67 7.44 -0.15
C ALA A 45 -5.59 7.38 -1.68
N ALA A 46 -4.37 7.23 -2.23
CA ALA A 46 -4.19 7.07 -3.67
C ALA A 46 -4.84 5.78 -4.19
N GLU A 47 -4.73 4.67 -3.46
CA GLU A 47 -5.34 3.40 -3.84
C GLU A 47 -6.88 3.40 -3.77
N ALA A 48 -7.45 4.26 -2.92
CA ALA A 48 -8.89 4.44 -2.83
C ALA A 48 -9.47 5.17 -4.05
N ALA A 49 -8.68 5.98 -4.74
CA ALA A 49 -9.10 6.79 -5.88
C ALA A 49 -9.59 5.92 -7.06
N PRO A 50 -10.73 6.25 -7.71
CA PRO A 50 -11.24 5.48 -8.85
C PRO A 50 -10.26 5.40 -10.02
N GLU A 51 -9.59 6.52 -10.31
CA GLU A 51 -8.61 6.65 -11.39
C GLU A 51 -7.41 5.72 -11.20
N TRP A 52 -6.97 5.49 -9.95
CA TRP A 52 -5.97 4.49 -9.65
C TRP A 52 -6.46 3.07 -9.98
N LYS A 53 -7.68 2.71 -9.56
CA LYS A 53 -8.24 1.37 -9.77
C LYS A 53 -8.36 1.05 -11.25
N ASP A 54 -8.88 1.99 -12.03
CA ASP A 54 -8.99 1.89 -13.48
C ASP A 54 -7.62 1.74 -14.15
N TRP A 55 -6.65 2.56 -13.73
CA TRP A 55 -5.29 2.47 -14.25
C TRP A 55 -4.65 1.11 -13.94
N LEU A 56 -4.81 0.63 -12.71
CA LEU A 56 -4.23 -0.63 -12.23
C LEU A 56 -4.78 -1.80 -13.04
N GLU A 57 -6.09 -1.86 -13.25
CA GLU A 57 -6.73 -2.92 -14.04
C GLU A 57 -6.17 -2.96 -15.47
N ARG A 58 -6.16 -1.81 -16.16
CA ARG A 58 -5.60 -1.70 -17.53
C ARG A 58 -4.12 -2.10 -17.56
N SER A 59 -3.36 -1.69 -16.55
CA SER A 59 -1.92 -1.96 -16.42
C SER A 59 -1.63 -3.45 -16.20
N LEU A 60 -2.44 -4.13 -15.38
CA LEU A 60 -2.33 -5.57 -15.16
C LEU A 60 -2.75 -6.36 -16.41
N HIS A 61 -3.85 -5.94 -17.05
CA HIS A 61 -4.32 -6.55 -18.29
C HIS A 61 -3.26 -6.46 -19.40
N ARG A 62 -2.70 -5.27 -19.63
CA ARG A 62 -1.62 -5.07 -20.64
C ARG A 62 -0.40 -5.94 -20.36
N ARG A 63 -0.02 -6.12 -19.08
CA ARG A 63 1.12 -6.93 -18.67
C ARG A 63 0.82 -8.43 -18.58
N LYS A 64 -0.44 -8.85 -18.78
CA LYS A 64 -0.90 -10.24 -18.63
C LYS A 64 -0.50 -10.84 -17.27
N THR A 65 -0.65 -10.06 -16.20
CA THR A 65 -0.24 -10.45 -14.85
C THR A 65 -1.33 -10.13 -13.82
N THR A 66 -1.15 -10.60 -12.59
CA THR A 66 -2.06 -10.37 -11.46
C THR A 66 -1.29 -9.82 -10.26
N LEU A 67 -1.99 -9.17 -9.32
CA LEU A 67 -1.37 -8.73 -8.06
C LEU A 67 -0.75 -9.91 -7.28
N LYS A 68 -1.43 -11.06 -7.27
CA LYS A 68 -0.91 -12.28 -6.63
C LYS A 68 0.44 -12.69 -7.21
N ALA A 69 0.57 -12.67 -8.54
CA ALA A 69 1.81 -12.99 -9.22
C ALA A 69 2.92 -11.98 -8.88
N LEU A 70 2.60 -10.69 -8.76
CA LEU A 70 3.58 -9.65 -8.40
C LEU A 70 4.04 -9.71 -6.93
N GLY A 71 3.20 -10.23 -6.03
CA GLY A 71 3.52 -10.39 -4.60
C GLY A 71 4.29 -11.66 -4.26
N THR A 72 4.50 -12.55 -5.22
CA THR A 72 5.21 -13.81 -4.97
C THR A 72 6.73 -13.54 -4.93
N SER A 73 7.37 -13.90 -3.83
CA SER A 73 8.83 -13.82 -3.62
C SER A 73 9.24 -14.90 -2.62
N ASP A 74 10.33 -15.62 -2.89
CA ASP A 74 10.84 -16.70 -2.05
C ASP A 74 11.59 -16.20 -0.79
N ASP A 75 11.85 -14.89 -0.71
CA ASP A 75 12.52 -14.25 0.43
C ASP A 75 11.53 -13.99 1.59
N GLN A 76 11.69 -14.74 2.69
CA GLN A 76 10.85 -14.67 3.89
C GLN A 76 10.91 -13.30 4.60
N GLU A 77 12.08 -12.65 4.64
CA GLU A 77 12.21 -11.32 5.26
C GLU A 77 11.46 -10.27 4.43
N PHE A 78 11.57 -10.38 3.11
CA PHE A 78 10.78 -9.56 2.19
C PHE A 78 9.28 -9.79 2.38
N GLN A 79 8.83 -11.04 2.47
CA GLN A 79 7.41 -11.37 2.70
C GLN A 79 6.89 -10.78 4.01
N HIS A 80 7.67 -10.87 5.09
CA HIS A 80 7.29 -10.29 6.37
C HIS A 80 7.15 -8.76 6.29
N ARG A 81 8.12 -8.07 5.68
CA ARG A 81 8.04 -6.61 5.46
C ARG A 81 6.86 -6.22 4.57
N LEU A 82 6.59 -7.02 3.54
CA LEU A 82 5.45 -6.83 2.66
C LEU A 82 4.13 -6.93 3.44
N PHE A 83 3.97 -8.00 4.23
CA PHE A 83 2.80 -8.22 5.07
C PHE A 83 2.55 -7.06 6.04
N LEU A 84 3.58 -6.58 6.73
CA LEU A 84 3.45 -5.43 7.65
C LEU A 84 3.02 -4.16 6.91
N ALA A 85 3.64 -3.85 5.77
CA ALA A 85 3.26 -2.68 4.98
C ALA A 85 1.82 -2.78 4.47
N ASP A 86 1.41 -3.95 3.97
CA ASP A 86 0.06 -4.18 3.46
C ASP A 86 -0.99 -4.04 4.56
N LYS A 87 -0.69 -4.53 5.78
CA LYS A 87 -1.54 -4.37 6.95
C LYS A 87 -1.73 -2.89 7.30
N GLU A 88 -0.65 -2.11 7.37
CA GLU A 88 -0.70 -0.69 7.72
C GLU A 88 -1.45 0.14 6.67
N ILE A 89 -1.22 -0.11 5.38
CA ILE A 89 -1.92 0.57 4.29
C ILE A 89 -3.42 0.26 4.35
N ARG A 90 -3.79 -1.02 4.52
CA ARG A 90 -5.20 -1.43 4.59
C ARG A 90 -5.91 -0.84 5.82
N ALA A 91 -5.23 -0.79 6.96
CA ALA A 91 -5.77 -0.16 8.17
C ALA A 91 -6.07 1.33 7.99
N CYS A 92 -5.44 1.99 7.01
CA CYS A 92 -5.73 3.38 6.66
C CYS A 92 -6.88 3.52 5.63
N THR A 93 -7.25 2.44 4.93
CA THR A 93 -8.37 2.41 3.98
C THR A 93 -9.69 2.00 4.65
N GLU A 94 -9.64 1.14 5.65
CA GLU A 94 -10.82 0.74 6.43
C GLU A 94 -11.11 1.84 7.48
N PRO A 95 -12.34 2.41 7.53
CA PRO A 95 -12.68 3.32 8.61
C PRO A 95 -12.53 2.58 9.94
N PRO A 96 -12.04 3.23 11.02
CA PRO A 96 -11.96 2.57 12.32
C PRO A 96 -13.36 2.07 12.64
N THR A 97 -13.51 0.76 12.71
CA THR A 97 -14.71 0.15 13.26
C THR A 97 -14.72 0.58 14.72
N LEU A 98 -15.41 1.69 15.00
CA LEU A 98 -15.82 2.02 16.36
C LEU A 98 -16.54 0.76 16.85
N PRO A 99 -16.12 0.13 17.96
CA PRO A 99 -16.95 -0.90 18.55
C PRO A 99 -18.30 -0.25 18.79
N GLU A 100 -19.36 -0.79 18.16
CA GLU A 100 -20.73 -0.36 18.45
C GLU A 100 -20.89 -0.39 19.98
N PRO A 101 -21.36 0.70 20.61
CA PRO A 101 -21.64 0.66 22.03
C PRO A 101 -22.61 -0.49 22.24
N GLN A 102 -22.16 -1.50 22.99
CA GLN A 102 -23.00 -2.63 23.33
C GLN A 102 -24.20 -2.06 24.07
N GLU A 103 -25.38 -2.17 23.44
CA GLU A 103 -26.66 -1.90 24.06
C GLU A 103 -26.86 -2.98 25.13
N GLU A 104 -26.23 -2.76 26.28
CA GLU A 104 -26.44 -3.54 27.49
C GLU A 104 -27.88 -3.29 27.93
N ALA A 105 -28.75 -4.20 27.50
CA ALA A 105 -30.06 -4.42 28.06
C ALA A 105 -29.99 -4.46 29.59
N GLN A 106 -30.66 -3.53 30.26
CA GLN A 106 -31.01 -3.65 31.68
C GLN A 106 -32.42 -3.11 31.96
N PRO A 107 -33.10 -3.66 32.99
CA PRO A 107 -34.48 -4.11 32.91
C PRO A 107 -35.49 -3.03 33.32
N GLN A 108 -36.72 -3.17 32.79
CA GLN A 108 -37.90 -2.49 33.33
C GLN A 108 -38.09 -2.87 34.81
N THR A 109 -38.23 -1.85 35.66
CA THR A 109 -38.84 -1.95 36.98
C THR A 109 -40.08 -1.06 37.00
#